data_AF-A0A0V0XZT4-F1
#
_entry.id   AF-A0A0V0XZT4-F1
#
_cell.length_a   1.000
_cell.length_b   1.000
_cell.length_c   1.000
_cell.angle_alpha   90.00
_cell.angle_beta   90.00
_cell.angle_gamma   90.00
#
_symmetry.space_group_name_H-M   'P 1'
#
loop_
_entity.id
_entity.type
_entity.pdbx_description
1 polymer ?
#
loop_
_entity_poly.entity_id
_entity_poly.type
_entity_poly.pdbx_seq_one_letter_code
_entity_poly.pdbx_strand_id
1 'polypeptide(L)'
;LIQEFFFFFQSKLLFYYILKTLQIIAVMYKLLSYACLLAAAVAININFKDCGSVTGSIQNVTLDPCDNPNYCSLKRGTSPKVGIQFTPSQETTAVRVVVHGIIKGLPMPFPVPNPDGCKDSGLQCPLNSNTTVQYEDVFDVKSEYPTIGLLVRWELVDQNKKDLICFVARVHITS
;
A
#
# COMPACT_ATOMS: atom_id res chain seq x y z
N LEU A 1 -14.29 33.19 -64.31
CA LEU A 1 -13.72 33.95 -63.17
C LEU A 1 -14.41 33.63 -61.84
N ILE A 2 -15.74 33.76 -61.73
CA ILE A 2 -16.49 33.51 -60.48
C ILE A 2 -16.42 32.03 -60.04
N GLN A 3 -16.48 31.10 -60.98
CA GLN A 3 -16.45 29.66 -60.70
C GLN A 3 -15.07 29.16 -60.20
N GLU A 4 -13.99 29.70 -60.77
CA GLU A 4 -12.60 29.47 -60.30
C GLU A 4 -12.37 30.03 -58.89
N PHE A 5 -12.93 31.21 -58.60
CA PHE A 5 -12.90 31.81 -57.26
C PHE A 5 -13.67 30.98 -56.23
N PHE A 6 -14.82 30.43 -56.62
CA PHE A 6 -15.63 29.57 -55.76
C PHE A 6 -14.92 28.25 -55.44
N PHE A 7 -14.27 27.63 -56.44
CA PHE A 7 -13.48 26.40 -56.26
C PHE A 7 -12.27 26.63 -55.33
N PHE A 8 -11.57 27.76 -55.51
CA PHE A 8 -10.46 28.15 -54.65
C PHE A 8 -10.89 28.42 -53.19
N PHE A 9 -12.07 29.01 -53.00
CA PHE A 9 -12.62 29.29 -51.67
C PHE A 9 -13.05 27.99 -50.95
N GLN A 10 -13.71 27.06 -51.65
CA GLN A 10 -14.06 25.75 -51.09
C GLN A 10 -12.82 24.91 -50.72
N SER A 11 -11.78 24.92 -51.56
CA SER A 11 -10.52 24.21 -51.28
C SER A 11 -9.80 24.75 -50.04
N LYS A 12 -9.73 26.08 -49.88
CA LYS A 12 -9.17 26.70 -48.67
C LYS A 12 -9.99 26.41 -47.42
N LEU A 13 -11.31 26.40 -47.54
CA LEU A 13 -12.20 26.09 -46.43
C LEU A 13 -12.07 24.62 -46.01
N LEU A 14 -12.04 23.70 -46.97
CA LEU A 14 -11.81 22.26 -46.73
C LEU A 14 -10.44 22.03 -46.08
N PHE A 15 -9.38 22.67 -46.59
CA PHE A 15 -8.05 22.60 -46.02
C PHE A 15 -7.99 23.15 -44.59
N TYR A 16 -8.69 24.26 -44.32
CA TYR A 16 -8.84 24.83 -42.98
C TYR A 16 -9.57 23.88 -42.02
N TYR A 17 -10.65 23.23 -42.46
CA TYR A 17 -11.38 22.23 -41.67
C TYR A 17 -10.54 20.96 -41.41
N ILE A 18 -9.74 20.51 -42.38
CA ILE A 18 -8.82 19.37 -42.22
C ILE A 18 -7.72 19.72 -41.21
N LEU A 19 -7.09 20.89 -41.31
CA LEU A 19 -6.07 21.31 -40.35
C LEU A 19 -6.63 21.46 -38.93
N LYS A 20 -7.84 22.02 -38.77
CA LYS A 20 -8.50 22.12 -37.46
C LYS A 20 -8.84 20.75 -36.87
N THR A 21 -9.36 19.82 -37.68
CA THR A 21 -9.68 18.46 -37.19
C THR A 21 -8.43 17.68 -36.81
N LEU A 22 -7.33 17.80 -37.56
CA LEU A 22 -6.03 17.21 -37.21
C LEU A 22 -5.48 17.77 -35.90
N GLN A 23 -5.60 19.09 -35.66
CA GLN A 23 -5.18 19.70 -34.39
C GLN A 23 -6.02 19.20 -33.21
N ILE A 24 -7.34 19.05 -33.37
CA ILE A 24 -8.24 18.53 -32.33
C ILE A 24 -7.91 17.06 -32.01
N ILE A 25 -7.67 16.22 -33.02
CA ILE A 25 -7.29 14.82 -32.83
C ILE A 25 -5.93 14.72 -32.11
N ALA A 26 -4.97 15.57 -32.45
CA ALA A 26 -3.66 15.60 -31.77
C ALA A 26 -3.77 16.04 -30.31
N VAL A 27 -4.63 17.01 -29.99
CA VAL A 27 -4.91 17.42 -28.59
C VAL A 27 -5.61 16.31 -27.83
N MET A 28 -6.59 15.65 -28.44
CA MET A 28 -7.30 14.51 -27.84
C MET A 28 -6.34 13.35 -27.56
N TYR A 29 -5.43 13.02 -28.48
CA TYR A 29 -4.42 11.96 -28.28
C TYR A 29 -3.41 12.32 -27.17
N LYS A 30 -3.04 13.61 -27.03
CA LYS A 30 -2.20 14.10 -25.92
C LYS A 30 -2.90 14.07 -24.56
N LEU A 31 -4.21 14.32 -24.52
CA LEU A 31 -5.01 14.22 -23.30
C LEU A 31 -5.21 12.75 -22.89
N LEU A 32 -5.46 11.86 -23.86
CA LEU A 32 -5.54 10.41 -23.63
C LEU A 32 -4.20 9.82 -23.16
N SER A 33 -3.06 10.27 -23.69
CA SER A 33 -1.75 9.80 -23.24
C SER A 33 -1.41 10.25 -21.82
N TYR A 34 -1.86 11.45 -21.41
CA TYR A 34 -1.65 11.94 -20.04
C TYR A 34 -2.51 11.20 -19.00
N ALA A 35 -3.70 10.71 -19.38
CA ALA A 35 -4.59 9.98 -18.48
C ALA A 35 -4.10 8.56 -18.13
N CYS A 36 -3.20 7.97 -18.92
CA CYS A 36 -2.79 6.58 -18.79
C CYS A 36 -1.59 6.35 -17.83
N LEU A 37 -0.98 7.42 -17.28
CA LEU A 37 0.25 7.34 -16.46
C LEU A 37 0.03 7.18 -14.94
N LEU A 38 -1.20 6.98 -14.48
CA LEU A 38 -1.49 6.69 -13.07
C LEU A 38 -1.62 5.17 -12.88
N ALA A 39 -0.49 4.46 -12.90
CA ALA A 39 -0.42 3.15 -12.28
C ALA A 39 -0.49 3.36 -10.76
N ALA A 40 -1.70 3.35 -10.20
CA ALA A 40 -1.88 3.38 -8.76
C ALA A 40 -1.27 2.09 -8.18
N ALA A 41 -0.28 2.22 -7.30
CA ALA A 41 0.08 1.13 -6.40
C ALA A 41 -1.18 0.82 -5.57
N VAL A 42 -1.62 -0.43 -5.62
CA VAL A 42 -2.85 -0.86 -4.94
C VAL A 42 -2.41 -1.58 -3.67
N ALA A 43 -3.01 -1.22 -2.54
CA ALA A 43 -2.90 -2.01 -1.32
C ALA A 43 -3.51 -3.39 -1.54
N ILE A 44 -2.74 -4.46 -1.30
CA ILE A 44 -3.19 -5.85 -1.52
C ILE A 44 -3.29 -6.57 -0.17
N ASN A 45 -4.33 -7.41 -0.02
CA ASN A 45 -4.42 -8.35 1.10
C ASN A 45 -3.35 -9.44 0.95
N ILE A 46 -2.47 -9.55 1.94
CA ILE A 46 -1.38 -10.53 1.92
C ILE A 46 -1.78 -11.82 2.63
N ASN A 47 -1.16 -12.92 2.23
CA ASN A 47 -1.27 -14.19 2.94
C ASN A 47 -0.36 -14.17 4.16
N PHE A 48 -0.93 -14.48 5.31
CA PHE A 48 -0.24 -14.54 6.60
C PHE A 48 -0.64 -15.80 7.37
N LYS A 49 0.13 -16.11 8.40
CA LYS A 49 -0.18 -17.16 9.38
C LYS A 49 -0.28 -16.52 10.77
N ASP A 50 -1.39 -16.76 11.47
CA ASP A 50 -1.49 -16.38 12.88
C ASP A 50 -0.44 -17.12 13.72
N CYS A 51 0.30 -16.39 14.55
CA CYS A 51 1.37 -16.92 15.39
C CYS A 51 1.08 -16.95 16.88
N GLY A 52 -0.15 -16.61 17.31
CA GLY A 52 -0.55 -16.66 18.70
C GLY A 52 -1.42 -15.51 19.17
N SER A 53 -2.35 -14.99 18.36
CA SER A 53 -3.31 -13.97 18.83
C SER A 53 -4.17 -14.52 19.98
N VAL A 54 -4.15 -13.86 21.15
CA VAL A 54 -4.84 -14.30 22.38
C VAL A 54 -6.06 -13.45 22.68
N THR A 55 -5.92 -12.12 22.60
CA THR A 55 -6.96 -11.15 23.00
C THR A 55 -7.60 -10.41 21.83
N GLY A 56 -7.41 -10.93 20.62
CA GLY A 56 -8.00 -10.42 19.39
C GLY A 56 -7.93 -11.42 18.24
N SER A 57 -8.59 -11.07 17.14
CA SER A 57 -8.63 -11.89 15.92
C SER A 57 -8.37 -11.03 14.70
N ILE A 58 -7.48 -11.47 13.81
CA ILE A 58 -7.14 -10.77 12.57
C ILE A 58 -8.15 -11.13 11.49
N GLN A 59 -8.74 -10.13 10.83
CA GLN A 59 -9.61 -10.32 9.67
C GLN A 59 -8.81 -10.28 8.37
N ASN A 60 -7.92 -9.29 8.22
CA ASN A 60 -7.03 -9.18 7.07
C ASN A 60 -5.77 -8.37 7.41
N VAL A 61 -4.77 -8.53 6.56
CA VAL A 61 -3.53 -7.75 6.58
C VAL A 61 -3.30 -7.24 5.16
N THR A 62 -3.06 -5.94 5.02
CA THR A 62 -2.73 -5.29 3.75
C THR A 62 -1.30 -4.77 3.76
N LEU A 63 -0.69 -4.77 2.58
CA LEU A 63 0.63 -4.18 2.37
C LEU A 63 0.64 -3.36 1.07
N ASP A 64 1.21 -2.17 1.15
CA ASP A 64 1.29 -1.22 0.03
C ASP A 64 2.68 -0.56 -0.02
N PRO A 65 3.45 -0.68 -1.11
CA PRO A 65 3.17 -1.50 -2.29
C PRO A 65 3.39 -3.00 -2.03
N CYS A 66 2.65 -3.85 -2.74
CA CYS A 66 2.92 -5.27 -2.83
C CYS A 66 2.60 -5.80 -4.24
N ASP A 67 3.48 -6.66 -4.76
CA ASP A 67 3.39 -7.29 -6.08
C ASP A 67 2.83 -8.72 -6.03
N ASN A 68 3.08 -9.46 -4.94
CA ASN A 68 2.59 -10.81 -4.73
C ASN A 68 2.10 -11.03 -3.29
N PRO A 69 0.82 -11.42 -3.08
CA PRO A 69 0.27 -11.61 -1.75
C PRO A 69 0.94 -12.73 -0.94
N ASN A 70 1.64 -13.68 -1.59
CA ASN A 70 2.38 -14.74 -0.89
C ASN A 70 3.79 -14.33 -0.47
N TYR A 71 4.36 -13.31 -1.11
CA TYR A 71 5.72 -12.84 -0.87
C TYR A 71 5.87 -11.41 -1.42
N CYS A 72 5.65 -10.38 -0.62
CA CYS A 72 5.77 -9.01 -1.13
C CYS A 72 7.24 -8.62 -1.34
N SER A 73 7.55 -8.07 -2.51
CA SER A 73 8.84 -7.48 -2.85
C SER A 73 8.94 -6.07 -2.27
N LEU A 74 9.68 -5.94 -1.16
CA LEU A 74 9.91 -4.69 -0.46
C LEU A 74 11.21 -4.06 -0.94
N LYS A 75 11.07 -2.96 -1.70
CA LYS A 75 12.22 -2.26 -2.26
C LYS A 75 12.97 -1.47 -1.19
N ARG A 76 14.29 -1.57 -1.19
CA ARG A 76 15.17 -0.74 -0.38
C ARG A 76 15.01 0.76 -0.65
N GLY A 77 15.17 1.57 0.39
CA GLY A 77 15.00 3.01 0.36
C GLY A 77 13.55 3.47 0.22
N THR A 78 12.58 2.59 0.47
CA THR A 78 11.14 2.90 0.40
C THR A 78 10.48 2.72 1.76
N SER A 79 9.29 3.33 1.90
CA SER A 79 8.50 3.31 3.13
C SER A 79 7.13 2.69 2.85
N PRO A 80 7.03 1.35 2.74
CA PRO A 80 5.76 0.66 2.61
C PRO A 80 4.85 0.90 3.82
N LYS A 81 3.54 0.81 3.56
CA LYS A 81 2.47 0.88 4.53
C LYS A 81 1.90 -0.51 4.80
N VAL A 82 1.75 -0.86 6.07
CA VAL A 82 0.98 -2.03 6.51
C VAL A 82 -0.38 -1.57 7.04
N GLY A 83 -1.42 -2.36 6.78
CA GLY A 83 -2.72 -2.23 7.40
C GLY A 83 -3.14 -3.55 8.03
N ILE A 84 -3.76 -3.51 9.21
CA ILE A 84 -4.26 -4.69 9.91
C ILE A 84 -5.69 -4.41 10.36
N GLN A 85 -6.64 -5.17 9.84
CA GLN A 85 -7.99 -5.18 10.35
C GLN A 85 -8.12 -6.30 11.38
N PHE A 86 -8.49 -5.96 12.60
CA PHE A 86 -8.64 -6.94 13.68
C PHE A 86 -9.76 -6.56 14.64
N THR A 87 -10.21 -7.54 15.42
CA THR A 87 -11.29 -7.37 16.40
C THR A 87 -10.78 -7.82 17.77
N PRO A 88 -10.63 -6.89 18.75
CA PRO A 88 -10.30 -7.23 20.14
C PRO A 88 -11.41 -8.07 20.76
N SER A 89 -11.06 -9.04 21.61
CA SER A 89 -12.03 -9.85 22.37
C SER A 89 -12.33 -9.29 23.77
N GLN A 90 -11.64 -8.21 24.15
CA GLN A 90 -11.76 -7.51 25.42
C GLN A 90 -11.38 -6.03 25.25
N GLU A 91 -11.73 -5.19 26.22
CA GLU A 91 -11.29 -3.80 26.25
C GLU A 91 -9.75 -3.72 26.29
N THR A 92 -9.18 -2.92 25.39
CA THR A 92 -7.72 -2.75 25.26
C THR A 92 -7.37 -1.28 25.40
N THR A 93 -6.74 -0.92 26.52
CA THR A 93 -6.44 0.48 26.86
C THR A 93 -5.10 0.97 26.34
N ALA A 94 -4.18 0.04 26.06
CA ALA A 94 -2.86 0.33 25.52
C ALA A 94 -2.48 -0.75 24.50
N VAL A 95 -1.82 -0.34 23.43
CA VAL A 95 -1.32 -1.23 22.38
C VAL A 95 0.16 -0.92 22.17
N ARG A 96 1.01 -1.94 22.17
CA ARG A 96 2.44 -1.82 21.91
C ARG A 96 2.83 -2.63 20.69
N VAL A 97 3.54 -2.00 19.75
CA VAL A 97 3.98 -2.63 18.50
C VAL A 97 5.30 -3.36 18.72
N VAL A 98 5.40 -4.59 18.22
CA VAL A 98 6.65 -5.37 18.19
C VAL A 98 6.80 -6.03 16.84
N VAL A 99 7.97 -5.88 16.23
CA VAL A 99 8.25 -6.43 14.91
C VAL A 99 9.58 -7.18 14.94
N HIS A 100 9.60 -8.36 14.34
CA HIS A 100 10.79 -9.18 14.18
C HIS A 100 10.95 -9.66 12.73
N GLY A 101 12.16 -9.59 12.20
CA GLY A 101 12.55 -10.29 10.98
C GLY A 101 13.16 -11.65 11.32
N ILE A 102 12.57 -12.74 10.84
CA ILE A 102 13.06 -14.10 11.08
C ILE A 102 13.93 -14.52 9.88
N ILE A 103 15.24 -14.64 10.12
CA ILE A 103 16.24 -14.97 9.12
C ILE A 103 16.85 -16.32 9.49
N LYS A 104 16.69 -17.33 8.61
CA LYS A 104 17.15 -18.71 8.87
C LYS A 104 16.66 -19.27 10.22
N GLY A 105 15.44 -18.91 10.62
CA GLY A 105 14.81 -19.34 11.88
C GLY A 105 15.16 -18.50 13.11
N LEU A 106 16.09 -17.54 13.01
CA LEU A 106 16.46 -16.65 14.11
C LEU A 106 15.65 -15.35 14.06
N PRO A 107 14.90 -14.99 15.12
CA PRO A 107 14.17 -13.72 15.18
C PRO A 107 15.13 -12.56 15.49
N MET A 108 15.19 -11.58 14.59
CA MET A 108 15.94 -10.35 14.76
C MET A 108 14.97 -9.19 15.02
N PRO A 109 15.17 -8.38 16.08
CA PRO A 109 14.27 -7.27 16.37
C PRO A 109 14.35 -6.20 15.28
N PHE A 110 13.20 -5.69 14.87
CA PHE A 110 13.09 -4.54 13.98
C PHE A 110 12.72 -3.30 14.80
N PRO A 111 13.55 -2.24 14.81
CA PRO A 111 13.24 -1.02 15.55
C PRO A 111 12.09 -0.28 14.89
N VAL A 112 10.94 -0.22 15.57
CA VAL A 112 9.80 0.58 15.14
C VAL A 112 9.95 2.02 15.64
N PRO A 113 9.76 3.04 14.77
CA PRO A 113 9.84 4.44 15.18
C PRO A 113 8.79 4.81 16.23
N ASN A 114 7.59 4.24 16.09
CA ASN A 114 6.48 4.43 17.02
C ASN A 114 6.08 3.08 17.66
N PRO A 115 6.56 2.78 18.87
CA PRO A 115 6.16 1.57 19.58
C PRO A 115 4.76 1.68 20.22
N ASP A 116 4.17 2.87 20.33
CA ASP A 116 2.83 3.08 20.88
C ASP A 116 1.78 2.96 19.79
N GLY A 117 1.13 1.81 19.74
CA GLY A 117 0.09 1.50 18.78
C GLY A 117 -1.19 2.30 18.97
N CYS A 118 -1.37 3.04 20.06
CA CYS A 118 -2.52 3.95 20.25
C CYS A 118 -2.26 5.36 19.69
N LYS A 119 -1.06 5.62 19.18
CA LYS A 119 -0.64 6.92 18.66
C LYS A 119 -0.36 6.81 17.17
N ASP A 120 -0.87 7.76 16.38
CA ASP A 120 -0.54 7.93 14.95
C ASP A 120 -0.67 6.65 14.07
N SER A 121 -1.54 5.72 14.46
CA SER A 121 -1.67 4.38 13.86
C SER A 121 -3.08 4.05 13.33
N GLY A 122 -3.99 5.03 13.36
CA GLY A 122 -5.42 4.82 13.09
C GLY A 122 -6.22 4.25 14.26
N LEU A 123 -5.57 3.71 15.29
CA LEU A 123 -6.26 3.23 16.51
C LEU A 123 -6.66 4.39 17.42
N GLN A 124 -7.87 4.30 18.00
CA GLN A 124 -8.36 5.23 19.01
C GLN A 124 -8.58 4.47 20.31
N CYS A 125 -7.60 4.53 21.21
CA CYS A 125 -7.67 3.83 22.49
C CYS A 125 -8.52 4.62 23.51
N PRO A 126 -9.26 3.93 24.40
CA PRO A 126 -9.35 2.47 24.53
C PRO A 126 -10.15 1.81 23.39
N LEU A 127 -9.67 0.65 22.93
CA LEU A 127 -10.37 -0.16 21.93
C LEU A 127 -11.50 -0.94 22.61
N ASN A 128 -12.69 -0.84 22.04
CA ASN A 128 -13.86 -1.57 22.52
C ASN A 128 -13.77 -3.06 22.16
N SER A 129 -14.19 -3.91 23.09
CA SER A 129 -14.35 -5.34 22.85
C SER A 129 -15.33 -5.60 21.70
N ASN A 130 -15.04 -6.61 20.89
CA ASN A 130 -15.85 -7.10 19.77
C ASN A 130 -16.17 -6.05 18.69
N THR A 131 -15.40 -4.95 18.65
CA THR A 131 -15.52 -3.92 17.62
C THR A 131 -14.32 -4.02 16.70
N THR A 132 -14.56 -4.26 15.41
CA THR A 132 -13.49 -4.30 14.41
C THR A 132 -12.85 -2.92 14.27
N VAL A 133 -11.53 -2.88 14.31
CA VAL A 133 -10.71 -1.67 14.19
C VAL A 133 -9.64 -1.86 13.12
N GLN A 134 -9.08 -0.74 12.66
CA GLN A 134 -8.03 -0.70 11.65
C GLN A 134 -6.77 -0.08 12.24
N TYR A 135 -5.70 -0.86 12.27
CA TYR A 135 -4.35 -0.38 12.54
C TYR A 135 -3.61 -0.15 11.22
N GLU A 136 -2.79 0.90 11.17
CA GLU A 136 -1.93 1.22 10.06
C GLU A 136 -0.56 1.69 10.56
N ASP A 137 0.49 1.37 9.83
CA ASP A 137 1.84 1.87 10.10
C ASP A 137 2.64 2.00 8.79
N VAL A 138 3.60 2.91 8.77
CA VAL A 138 4.55 3.10 7.67
C VAL A 138 5.94 2.82 8.20
N PHE A 139 6.64 1.86 7.59
CA PHE A 139 7.94 1.41 8.06
C PHE A 139 9.01 1.52 6.98
N ASP A 140 10.23 1.86 7.38
CA ASP A 140 11.33 2.08 6.43
C ASP A 140 12.09 0.80 6.11
N VAL A 141 12.15 0.49 4.81
CA VAL A 141 13.05 -0.56 4.28
C VAL A 141 14.38 0.12 3.94
N LYS A 142 15.32 0.14 4.90
CA LYS A 142 16.58 0.88 4.74
C LYS A 142 17.42 0.37 3.57
N SER A 143 18.14 1.29 2.92
CA SER A 143 19.03 0.98 1.79
C SER A 143 20.16 0.01 2.12
N GLU A 144 20.57 -0.03 3.39
CA GLU A 144 21.61 -0.91 3.93
C GLU A 144 21.14 -2.36 4.17
N TYR A 145 19.82 -2.64 4.11
CA TYR A 145 19.31 -3.99 4.30
C TYR A 145 19.76 -4.91 3.15
N PRO A 146 20.07 -6.19 3.42
CA PRO A 146 20.48 -7.13 2.37
C PRO A 146 19.28 -7.57 1.51
N THR A 147 19.53 -7.99 0.26
CA THR A 147 18.51 -8.60 -0.61
C THR A 147 18.32 -10.04 -0.16
N ILE A 148 17.25 -10.30 0.60
CA ILE A 148 16.94 -11.63 1.12
C ILE A 148 15.43 -11.86 1.17
N GLY A 149 15.03 -13.12 1.09
CA GLY A 149 13.71 -13.55 1.57
C GLY A 149 13.74 -13.83 3.07
N LEU A 150 12.72 -13.36 3.79
CA LEU A 150 12.58 -13.56 5.24
C LEU A 150 11.10 -13.68 5.62
N LEU A 151 10.87 -14.07 6.88
CA LEU A 151 9.55 -13.95 7.48
C LEU A 151 9.52 -12.70 8.36
N VAL A 152 8.45 -11.94 8.31
CA VAL A 152 8.18 -10.86 9.27
C VAL A 152 7.15 -11.35 10.25
N ARG A 153 7.46 -11.25 11.55
CA ARG A 153 6.51 -11.43 12.64
C ARG A 153 6.10 -10.05 13.13
N TRP A 154 4.80 -9.77 13.12
CA TRP A 154 4.22 -8.52 13.61
C TRP A 154 3.27 -8.80 14.75
N GLU A 155 3.43 -8.07 15.83
CA GLU A 155 2.69 -8.26 17.08
C GLU A 155 2.16 -6.90 17.55
N LEU A 156 0.87 -6.88 17.89
CA LEU A 156 0.31 -5.82 18.73
C LEU A 156 0.07 -6.45 20.10
N VAL A 157 0.62 -5.83 21.15
CA VAL A 157 0.60 -6.36 22.51
C VAL A 157 -0.25 -5.46 23.39
N ASP A 158 -1.20 -6.03 24.12
CA ASP A 158 -2.11 -5.30 24.98
C ASP A 158 -1.48 -4.84 26.31
N GLN A 159 -2.26 -4.11 27.13
CA GLN A 159 -1.86 -3.63 28.45
C GLN A 159 -1.44 -4.74 29.44
N ASN A 160 -1.87 -5.98 29.20
CA ASN A 160 -1.57 -7.15 30.02
C ASN A 160 -0.40 -7.98 29.47
N LYS A 161 0.32 -7.46 28.47
CA LYS A 161 1.41 -8.14 27.78
C LYS A 161 0.97 -9.41 27.04
N LYS A 162 -0.30 -9.48 26.63
CA LYS A 162 -0.80 -10.56 25.77
C LYS A 162 -0.80 -10.08 24.32
N ASP A 163 -0.58 -11.02 23.40
CA ASP A 163 -0.67 -10.75 21.98
C ASP A 163 -2.14 -10.47 21.62
N LEU A 164 -2.45 -9.21 21.38
CA LEU A 164 -3.74 -8.77 20.84
C LEU A 164 -3.90 -9.33 19.43
N ILE A 165 -2.83 -9.23 18.63
CA ILE A 165 -2.68 -9.94 17.37
C ILE A 165 -1.23 -10.41 17.21
N CYS A 166 -1.04 -11.52 16.51
CA CYS A 166 0.27 -12.00 16.07
C CYS A 166 0.13 -12.60 14.67
N PHE A 167 0.86 -12.09 13.68
CA PHE A 167 0.98 -12.79 12.39
C PHE A 167 2.41 -12.90 11.88
N VAL A 168 2.62 -13.88 11.01
CA VAL A 168 3.83 -14.08 10.24
C VAL A 168 3.52 -14.02 8.75
N ALA A 169 4.24 -13.19 8.01
CA ALA A 169 4.15 -13.09 6.55
C ALA A 169 5.52 -13.27 5.88
N ARG A 170 5.53 -13.74 4.63
CA ARG A 170 6.74 -13.85 3.81
C ARG A 170 6.96 -12.53 3.06
N VAL A 171 8.18 -12.03 3.08
CA VAL A 171 8.59 -10.85 2.30
C VAL A 171 9.96 -11.06 1.69
N HIS A 172 10.26 -10.32 0.62
CA HIS A 172 11.56 -10.30 -0.03
C HIS A 172 12.06 -8.87 -0.09
N ILE A 173 13.21 -8.59 0.52
CA ILE A 173 13.88 -7.30 0.34
C ILE A 173 14.54 -7.28 -1.03
N THR A 174 14.24 -6.26 -1.85
CA THR A 174 14.76 -6.09 -3.21
C THR A 174 15.57 -4.79 -3.34
N SER A 175 16.34 -4.66 -4.43
CA SER A 175 17.18 -3.48 -4.69
C SER A 175 16.39 -2.28 -5.19
#